data_AF-E3BNG5-F1
#
_entry.id   AF-E3BNG5-F1
#
_cell.length_a   1.000
_cell.length_b   1.000
_cell.length_c   1.000
_cell.angle_alpha   90.00
_cell.angle_beta   90.00
_cell.angle_gamma   90.00
#
_symmetry.space_group_name_H-M   'P 1'
#
loop_
_entity.id
_entity.type
_entity.pdbx_description
1 polymer ?
#
loop_
_entity_poly.entity_id
_entity_poly.type
_entity_poly.pdbx_seq_one_letter_code
_entity_poly.pdbx_strand_id
1 'polypeptide(L)'
;MKDTEIELQHIFLEASAQRWQHLERFFFSYYCFREGFVGKNGKPDWQIARNEAPCSQGLLDRNTAIIEPLVPHKVIIGEIKKMQRNNLLTISSLAQCLDSLLKYAVISQQEQSQLKQAGLKDCMPATWYTSENKVATSRFIESNIGF
;
A
#
# COMPACT_ATOMS: atom_id res chain seq x y z
N MET A 1 9.35 3.13 22.33
CA MET A 1 8.78 3.56 21.04
C MET A 1 8.82 2.35 20.14
N LYS A 2 7.67 1.94 19.59
CA LYS A 2 7.59 0.75 18.71
C LYS A 2 8.13 1.11 17.33
N ASP A 3 8.74 0.18 16.61
CA ASP A 3 9.30 0.45 15.27
C ASP A 3 8.23 0.98 14.28
N THR A 4 6.98 0.53 14.42
CA THR A 4 5.83 1.08 13.67
C THR A 4 5.66 2.59 13.89
N GLU A 5 5.84 3.07 15.13
CA GLU A 5 5.71 4.50 15.48
C GLU A 5 6.88 5.30 14.87
N ILE A 6 8.07 4.71 14.82
CA ILE A 6 9.26 5.32 14.20
C ILE A 6 9.01 5.52 12.70
N GLU A 7 8.57 4.48 11.99
CA GLU A 7 8.32 4.62 10.55
C GLU A 7 7.16 5.57 10.24
N LEU A 8 6.11 5.58 11.07
CA LEU A 8 5.05 6.56 10.95
C LEU A 8 5.58 7.99 11.10
N GLN A 9 6.49 8.23 12.05
CA GLN A 9 7.14 9.52 12.24
C GLN A 9 8.02 9.90 11.04
N HIS A 10 8.77 8.97 10.47
CA HIS A 10 9.53 9.23 9.23
C HIS A 10 8.60 9.68 8.10
N ILE A 11 7.50 8.95 7.85
CA ILE A 11 6.51 9.31 6.84
C ILE A 11 5.94 10.70 7.13
N PHE A 12 5.57 10.98 8.38
CA PHE A 12 5.03 12.27 8.79
C PHE A 12 6.01 13.43 8.58
N LEU A 13 7.28 13.27 8.94
CA LEU A 13 8.32 14.28 8.79
C LEU A 13 8.60 14.60 7.31
N GLU A 14 8.71 13.56 6.47
CA GLU A 14 8.90 13.73 5.04
C GLU A 14 7.68 14.38 4.38
N ALA A 15 6.45 13.98 4.76
CA ALA A 15 5.22 14.56 4.25
C ALA A 15 5.04 16.03 4.68
N SER A 16 5.34 16.35 5.94
CA SER A 16 5.29 17.72 6.47
C SER A 16 6.30 18.63 5.78
N ALA A 17 7.48 18.10 5.46
CA ALA A 17 8.50 18.77 4.66
C ALA A 17 8.24 18.73 3.15
N GLN A 18 7.11 18.17 2.70
CA GLN A 18 6.73 18.03 1.30
C GLN A 18 7.74 17.27 0.43
N ARG A 19 8.52 16.37 1.05
CA ARG A 19 9.54 15.53 0.40
C ARG A 19 8.93 14.23 -0.13
N TRP A 20 7.95 14.38 -1.02
CA TRP A 20 7.07 13.29 -1.51
C TRP A 20 7.80 12.09 -2.09
N GLN A 21 8.92 12.32 -2.77
CA GLN A 21 9.76 11.30 -3.40
C GLN A 21 10.39 10.31 -2.40
N HIS A 22 10.41 10.64 -1.11
CA HIS A 22 11.00 9.79 -0.08
C HIS A 22 9.97 8.92 0.64
N LEU A 23 8.67 9.19 0.52
CA LEU A 23 7.64 8.50 1.31
C LEU A 23 7.58 7.00 1.04
N GLU A 24 7.66 6.61 -0.23
CA GLU A 24 7.48 5.22 -0.66
C GLU A 24 8.44 4.25 0.03
N ARG A 25 9.66 4.71 0.38
CA ARG A 25 10.68 3.86 1.00
C ARG A 25 10.30 3.37 2.40
N PHE A 26 9.38 4.06 3.07
CA PHE A 26 8.95 3.74 4.43
C PHE A 26 7.66 2.92 4.45
N PHE A 27 6.88 2.92 3.35
CA PHE A 27 5.57 2.27 3.31
C PHE A 27 5.65 0.78 3.60
N PHE A 28 6.53 0.06 2.91
CA PHE A 28 6.64 -1.39 3.11
C PHE A 28 7.11 -1.74 4.53
N SER A 29 8.11 -1.03 5.05
CA SER A 29 8.59 -1.20 6.43
C SER A 29 7.48 -0.93 7.46
N TYR A 30 6.76 0.18 7.31
CA TYR A 30 5.65 0.53 8.18
C TYR A 30 4.57 -0.56 8.17
N TYR A 31 4.19 -1.04 6.99
CA TYR A 31 3.25 -2.15 6.83
C TYR A 31 3.73 -3.40 7.57
N CYS A 32 4.97 -3.83 7.35
CA CYS A 32 5.52 -5.01 8.02
C CYS A 32 5.54 -4.86 9.54
N PHE A 33 5.95 -3.70 10.07
CA PHE A 33 5.94 -3.47 11.51
C PHE A 33 4.53 -3.42 12.09
N ARG A 34 3.55 -2.87 11.36
CA ARG A 34 2.15 -2.83 11.81
C ARG A 34 1.56 -4.23 11.91
N GLU A 35 1.78 -5.07 10.91
CA GLU A 35 1.23 -6.43 10.85
C GLU A 35 2.07 -7.47 11.61
N GLY A 36 3.24 -7.09 12.13
CA GLY A 36 4.16 -8.01 12.81
C GLY A 36 4.95 -8.93 11.86
N PHE A 37 5.05 -8.58 10.57
CA PHE A 37 5.84 -9.30 9.57
C PHE A 37 7.33 -8.97 9.70
N VAL A 38 7.90 -9.30 10.86
CA VAL A 38 9.30 -9.07 11.20
C VAL A 38 10.04 -10.39 11.37
N GLY A 39 11.27 -10.43 10.88
CA GLY A 39 12.15 -11.58 11.02
C GLY A 39 12.71 -11.70 12.45
N LYS A 40 13.49 -12.75 12.69
CA LYS A 40 14.13 -13.01 14.01
C LYS A 40 15.04 -11.88 14.50
N ASN A 41 15.53 -11.03 13.60
CA ASN A 41 16.36 -9.86 13.90
C ASN A 41 15.54 -8.58 14.13
N GLY A 42 14.21 -8.67 14.18
CA GLY A 42 13.31 -7.53 14.36
C GLY A 42 13.18 -6.63 13.15
N LYS A 43 13.69 -7.02 11.97
CA LYS A 43 13.59 -6.22 10.73
C LYS A 43 12.39 -6.64 9.88
N PRO A 44 11.83 -5.75 9.05
CA PRO A 44 10.80 -6.10 8.08
C PRO A 44 11.22 -7.29 7.21
N ASP A 45 10.37 -8.32 7.16
CA ASP A 45 10.63 -9.54 6.40
C ASP A 45 9.65 -9.65 5.24
N TRP A 46 10.19 -9.46 4.03
CA TRP A 46 9.40 -9.50 2.80
C TRP A 46 8.78 -10.88 2.53
N GLN A 47 9.44 -11.96 2.98
CA GLN A 47 8.97 -13.32 2.75
C GLN A 47 7.80 -13.64 3.68
N ILE A 48 7.85 -13.20 4.94
CA ILE A 48 6.72 -13.30 5.86
C ILE A 48 5.54 -12.50 5.32
N ALA A 49 5.76 -11.23 4.94
CA ALA A 49 4.71 -10.39 4.37
C ALA A 49 4.07 -11.01 3.12
N ARG A 50 4.87 -11.63 2.24
CA ARG A 50 4.36 -12.36 1.07
C ARG A 50 3.55 -13.60 1.45
N ASN A 51 3.94 -14.32 2.50
CA ASN A 51 3.21 -15.54 2.90
C ASN A 51 1.86 -15.23 3.55
N GLU A 52 1.78 -14.13 4.29
CA GLU A 52 0.59 -13.72 5.05
C GLU A 52 -0.38 -12.82 4.25
N ALA A 53 0.11 -12.12 3.22
CA ALA A 53 -0.74 -11.26 2.40
C ALA A 53 -1.79 -12.08 1.61
N PRO A 54 -3.00 -11.54 1.40
CA PRO A 54 -4.03 -12.16 0.57
C PRO A 54 -3.50 -12.54 -0.81
N CYS A 55 -3.81 -13.74 -1.27
CA CYS A 55 -3.31 -14.30 -2.50
C CYS A 55 -4.41 -14.34 -3.54
N SER A 56 -4.13 -13.96 -4.79
CA SER A 56 -5.15 -14.05 -5.82
C SER A 56 -5.57 -15.50 -6.08
N GLN A 57 -6.84 -15.69 -6.42
CA GLN A 57 -7.41 -17.00 -6.76
C GLN A 57 -6.83 -17.56 -8.07
N GLY A 58 -6.29 -16.70 -8.94
CA GLY A 58 -5.66 -17.07 -10.20
C GLY A 58 -4.18 -17.48 -10.08
N LEU A 59 -3.58 -17.39 -8.90
CA LEU A 59 -2.17 -17.72 -8.71
C LEU A 59 -1.93 -19.23 -8.71
N LEU A 60 -1.30 -19.73 -9.77
CA LEU A 60 -0.95 -21.15 -9.90
C LEU A 60 0.40 -21.51 -9.27
N ASP A 61 1.39 -20.61 -9.39
CA ASP A 61 2.74 -20.81 -8.87
C ASP A 61 3.14 -19.66 -7.94
N ARG A 62 3.32 -20.01 -6.66
CA ARG A 62 3.74 -19.05 -5.65
C ARG A 62 5.17 -18.58 -5.82
N ASN A 63 6.06 -19.28 -6.53
CA ASN A 63 7.46 -18.87 -6.67
C ASN A 63 7.62 -17.63 -7.56
N THR A 64 6.86 -17.59 -8.65
CA THR A 64 6.84 -16.47 -9.62
C THR A 64 5.93 -15.30 -9.20
N ALA A 65 5.23 -15.43 -8.08
CA ALA A 65 4.35 -14.40 -7.55
C ALA A 65 5.10 -13.13 -7.14
N ILE A 66 4.37 -12.04 -7.09
CA ILE A 66 4.87 -10.73 -6.68
C ILE A 66 3.97 -10.15 -5.59
N ILE A 67 4.56 -9.34 -4.71
CA ILE A 67 3.80 -8.54 -3.76
C ILE A 67 3.44 -7.21 -4.42
N GLU A 68 2.15 -6.91 -4.47
CA GLU A 68 1.60 -5.75 -5.16
C GLU A 68 0.73 -4.94 -4.18
N PRO A 69 0.91 -3.61 -4.08
CA PRO A 69 0.12 -2.79 -3.16
C PRO A 69 -1.35 -2.78 -3.60
N LEU A 70 -2.31 -2.93 -2.69
CA LEU A 70 -3.73 -2.89 -3.06
C LEU A 70 -4.10 -1.52 -3.67
N VAL A 71 -3.71 -0.44 -2.99
CA VAL A 71 -3.77 0.92 -3.53
C VAL A 71 -2.36 1.34 -3.95
N PRO A 72 -2.13 1.76 -5.20
CA PRO A 72 -0.79 2.16 -5.65
C PRO A 72 -0.17 3.24 -4.76
N HIS A 73 1.12 3.13 -4.45
CA HIS A 73 1.81 4.09 -3.57
C HIS A 73 1.66 5.54 -4.05
N LYS A 74 1.67 5.78 -5.36
CA LYS A 74 1.41 7.11 -5.95
C LYS A 74 0.05 7.69 -5.55
N VAL A 75 -0.97 6.84 -5.46
CA VAL A 75 -2.32 7.24 -5.04
C VAL A 75 -2.34 7.56 -3.55
N ILE A 76 -1.71 6.73 -2.71
CA ILE A 76 -1.57 6.99 -1.26
C ILE A 76 -0.84 8.32 -1.02
N ILE A 77 0.26 8.58 -1.73
CA ILE A 77 0.97 9.87 -1.68
C ILE A 77 0.05 11.02 -2.10
N GLY A 78 -0.82 10.83 -3.10
CA GLY A 78 -1.83 11.81 -3.51
C GLY A 78 -2.84 12.14 -2.39
N GLU A 79 -3.27 11.13 -1.63
CA GLU A 79 -4.15 11.32 -0.47
C GLU A 79 -3.44 12.09 0.65
N ILE A 80 -2.20 11.73 0.96
CA ILE A 80 -1.39 12.45 1.97
C ILE A 80 -1.18 13.91 1.54
N LYS A 81 -0.88 14.16 0.26
CA LYS A 81 -0.80 15.53 -0.31
C LYS A 81 -2.09 16.31 -0.14
N LYS A 82 -3.24 15.67 -0.39
CA LYS A 82 -4.57 16.29 -0.20
C LYS A 82 -4.80 16.66 1.26
N MET A 83 -4.45 15.80 2.20
CA MET A 83 -4.54 16.07 3.64
C MET A 83 -3.65 17.24 4.05
N GLN A 84 -2.40 17.27 3.59
CA GLN A 84 -1.47 18.38 3.86
C GLN A 84 -2.00 19.71 3.34
N ARG A 85 -2.49 19.73 2.09
CA ARG A 85 -3.07 20.94 1.47
C ARG A 85 -4.29 21.46 2.25
N ASN A 86 -5.07 20.57 2.83
CA ASN A 86 -6.26 20.91 3.59
C ASN A 86 -5.98 21.17 5.09
N ASN A 87 -4.71 21.21 5.51
CA ASN A 87 -4.30 21.33 6.92
C ASN A 87 -4.87 20.24 7.84
N LEU A 88 -5.14 19.05 7.28
CA LEU A 88 -5.65 17.90 8.02
C LEU A 88 -4.56 16.91 8.39
N LEU A 89 -3.30 17.12 7.95
CA LEU A 89 -2.22 16.19 8.21
C LEU A 89 -1.75 16.28 9.66
N THR A 90 -2.12 15.27 10.44
CA THR A 90 -1.61 14.96 11.77
C THR A 90 -1.07 13.53 11.78
N ILE A 91 -0.28 13.15 12.78
CA ILE A 91 0.19 11.77 12.97
C ILE A 91 -1.00 10.79 13.01
N SER A 92 -2.07 11.15 13.73
CA SER A 92 -3.26 10.30 13.85
C SER A 92 -4.00 10.13 12.53
N SER A 93 -4.26 11.22 11.81
CA SER A 93 -4.92 11.13 10.50
C SER A 93 -4.07 10.40 9.46
N LEU A 94 -2.73 10.53 9.55
CA LEU A 94 -1.81 9.82 8.65
C LEU A 94 -1.87 8.31 8.93
N ALA A 95 -1.83 7.90 10.20
CA ALA A 95 -1.98 6.50 10.58
C ALA A 95 -3.30 5.93 10.03
N GLN A 96 -4.42 6.62 10.25
CA GLN A 96 -5.74 6.21 9.73
C GLN A 96 -5.74 6.06 8.19
N CYS A 97 -5.11 7.00 7.47
CA CYS A 97 -4.97 6.92 6.02
C CYS A 97 -4.17 5.68 5.59
N LEU A 98 -3.03 5.41 6.23
CA LEU A 98 -2.20 4.25 5.91
C LEU A 98 -2.86 2.93 6.33
N ASP A 99 -3.55 2.88 7.46
CA ASP A 99 -4.28 1.69 7.93
C ASP A 99 -5.41 1.30 6.98
N SER A 100 -6.07 2.29 6.39
CA SER A 100 -7.10 2.06 5.38
C SER A 100 -6.53 1.63 4.03
N LEU A 101 -5.47 2.27 3.55
CA LEU A 101 -5.04 2.20 2.15
C LEU A 101 -3.78 1.35 1.90
N LEU A 102 -2.85 1.33 2.86
CA LEU A 102 -1.56 0.69 2.71
C LEU A 102 -1.65 -0.79 3.12
N LYS A 103 -2.05 -1.58 2.15
CA LYS A 103 -2.17 -3.04 2.21
C LYS A 103 -1.55 -3.63 0.95
N TYR A 104 -1.18 -4.89 1.01
CA TYR A 104 -0.56 -5.60 -0.11
C TYR A 104 -1.30 -6.90 -0.38
N ALA A 105 -1.18 -7.40 -1.59
CA ALA A 105 -1.64 -8.71 -1.99
C ALA A 105 -0.57 -9.41 -2.84
N VAL A 106 -0.68 -10.72 -2.93
CA VAL A 106 0.18 -11.54 -3.77
C VAL A 106 -0.57 -11.89 -5.05
N ILE A 107 0.02 -11.51 -6.18
CA ILE A 107 -0.50 -11.77 -7.52
C ILE A 107 0.56 -12.39 -8.41
N SER A 108 0.15 -12.95 -9.54
CA SER A 108 1.03 -13.41 -10.60
C SER A 108 1.57 -12.24 -11.45
N GLN A 109 2.65 -12.48 -12.19
CA GLN A 109 3.16 -11.52 -13.17
C GLN A 109 2.17 -11.24 -14.32
N GLN A 110 1.33 -12.23 -14.64
CA GLN A 110 0.27 -12.08 -15.65
C GLN A 110 -0.81 -11.11 -15.17
N GLU A 111 -1.27 -11.23 -13.93
CA GLU A 111 -2.24 -10.32 -13.32
C GLU A 111 -1.66 -8.90 -13.17
N GLN A 112 -0.37 -8.77 -12.87
CA GLN A 112 0.28 -7.45 -12.88
C GLN A 112 0.29 -6.82 -14.29
N SER A 113 0.50 -7.65 -15.31
CA SER A 113 0.45 -7.22 -16.70
C SER A 113 -0.97 -6.83 -17.11
N GLN A 114 -1.99 -7.53 -16.60
CA GLN A 114 -3.40 -7.19 -16.79
C GLN A 114 -3.74 -5.83 -16.19
N LEU A 115 -3.30 -5.54 -14.96
CA LEU A 115 -3.43 -4.21 -14.35
C LEU A 115 -2.78 -3.13 -15.21
N LYS A 116 -1.60 -3.41 -15.78
CA LYS A 116 -0.91 -2.49 -16.68
C LYS A 116 -1.69 -2.26 -17.98
N GLN A 117 -2.24 -3.30 -18.59
CA GLN A 117 -3.04 -3.21 -19.82
C GLN A 117 -4.35 -2.46 -19.60
N ALA A 118 -4.97 -2.61 -18.44
CA ALA A 118 -6.14 -1.84 -18.02
C ALA A 118 -5.82 -0.38 -17.66
N GLY A 119 -4.53 0.01 -17.64
CA GLY A 119 -4.10 1.34 -17.20
C GLY A 119 -4.12 1.53 -15.68
N LEU A 120 -4.42 0.49 -14.90
CA LEU A 120 -4.64 0.49 -13.45
C LEU A 120 -3.41 0.04 -12.62
N LYS A 121 -2.22 -0.03 -13.24
CA LYS A 121 -0.97 -0.36 -12.52
C LYS A 121 -0.63 0.69 -11.46
N ASP A 122 -0.72 1.96 -11.83
CA ASP A 122 -0.25 3.09 -11.03
C ASP A 122 -1.40 4.02 -10.55
N CYS A 123 -2.65 3.68 -10.86
CA CYS A 123 -3.83 4.47 -10.48
C CYS A 123 -4.99 3.57 -10.00
N MET A 124 -5.99 4.22 -9.42
CA MET A 124 -7.28 3.59 -9.09
C MET A 124 -8.32 3.89 -10.19
N PRO A 125 -9.41 3.12 -10.27
CA PRO A 125 -10.56 3.47 -11.09
C PRO A 125 -11.08 4.88 -10.86
N ALA A 126 -11.64 5.51 -11.89
CA ALA A 126 -12.18 6.88 -11.78
C ALA A 126 -13.22 7.02 -10.66
N THR A 127 -14.10 6.02 -10.51
CA THR A 127 -15.14 5.95 -9.47
C THR A 127 -14.55 5.90 -8.05
N TRP A 128 -13.31 5.44 -7.88
CA TRP A 128 -12.65 5.37 -6.59
C TRP A 128 -12.34 6.75 -6.02
N TYR A 129 -11.99 7.72 -6.88
CA TYR A 129 -11.63 9.07 -6.44
C TYR A 129 -12.83 9.90 -5.99
N THR A 130 -14.03 9.58 -6.46
CA THR A 130 -15.29 10.25 -6.10
C THR A 130 -16.05 9.52 -4.99
N SER A 131 -15.74 8.25 -4.72
CA SER A 131 -16.38 7.47 -3.68
C SER A 131 -15.99 7.96 -2.27
N GLU A 132 -16.98 8.03 -1.38
CA GLU A 132 -16.75 8.22 0.06
C GLU A 132 -16.12 6.97 0.68
N ASN A 133 -16.52 5.79 0.19
CA ASN A 133 -15.95 4.52 0.62
C ASN A 133 -14.86 4.07 -0.35
N LYS A 134 -13.61 4.27 0.05
CA LYS A 134 -12.41 3.93 -0.73
C LYS A 134 -12.06 2.46 -0.55
N VAL A 135 -12.63 1.61 -1.39
CA VAL A 135 -12.34 0.17 -1.38
C VAL A 135 -10.97 -0.10 -2.00
N ALA A 136 -10.04 -0.62 -1.20
CA ALA A 136 -8.64 -0.83 -1.61
C ALA A 136 -8.47 -1.81 -2.79
N THR A 137 -9.38 -2.78 -2.94
CA THR A 137 -9.33 -3.81 -3.98
C THR A 137 -9.96 -3.39 -5.32
N SER A 138 -10.47 -2.16 -5.45
CA SER A 138 -11.29 -1.74 -6.60
C SER A 138 -10.62 -1.98 -7.96
N ARG A 139 -9.31 -1.70 -8.08
CA ARG A 139 -8.57 -1.88 -9.35
C ARG A 139 -8.41 -3.35 -9.76
N PHE A 140 -8.38 -4.25 -8.79
CA PHE A 140 -8.31 -5.69 -9.02
C PHE A 140 -9.67 -6.22 -9.47
N ILE A 141 -10.74 -5.78 -8.82
CA ILE A 141 -12.12 -6.11 -9.21
C ILE A 141 -12.38 -5.69 -10.66
N GLU A 142 -12.02 -4.46 -11.04
CA GLU A 142 -12.18 -3.97 -12.42
C GLU A 142 -11.32 -4.75 -13.43
N SER A 143 -10.19 -5.29 -12.98
CA SER A 143 -9.34 -6.15 -13.79
C SER A 143 -9.70 -7.64 -13.70
N ASN A 144 -10.83 -8.01 -13.09
CA ASN A 144 -11.23 -9.41 -12.87
C ASN A 144 -10.20 -10.27 -12.10
N ILE A 145 -9.50 -9.67 -11.14
CA ILE A 145 -8.56 -10.35 -10.24
C ILE A 145 -9.23 -10.50 -8.87
N GLY A 146 -9.51 -11.74 -8.47
CA GLY A 146 -10.15 -12.08 -7.19
C GLY A 146 -9.15 -12.53 -6.11
N PHE A 147 -9.48 -12.31 -4.84
CA PHE A 147 -8.73 -12.72 -3.65
C PHE A 147 -9.56 -13.62 -2.74
#